data_AF-A0A1C7MWY5-F1
#
_entry.id   AF-A0A1C7MWY5-F1
#
_cell.length_a   1.000
_cell.length_b   1.000
_cell.length_c   1.000
_cell.angle_alpha   90.00
_cell.angle_beta   90.00
_cell.angle_gamma   90.00
#
_symmetry.space_group_name_H-M   'P 1'
#
loop_
_entity.id
_entity.type
_entity.pdbx_description
1 polymer ?
#
loop_
_entity_poly.entity_id
_entity_poly.type
_entity_poly.pdbx_seq_one_letter_code
_entity_poly.pdbx_strand_id
1 'polypeptide(L)'
;MMIRLFSTSSDFTCFVNVGCCYHFLTEQHPSAGFPLSQAVQQSGLQLGPTPKMLSCQAPARWEDQLEETLMAYEHHFFRALLQAIMVKKGLTDASKAPVIGRLNKKKDFTCFSVYVQAALKRLDLPQTTIPAEEAEAYYDSYKARGVDKQIAIVWTLRVLLGPVLESLILMDRWLYLDQTIPDSPTKNIWMWPLFDPVSSPRNMVIAATK
;
A
#
# COMPACT_ATOMS: atom_id res chain seq x y z
N MET A 1 -4.25 20.27 8.06
CA MET A 1 -3.54 19.78 6.84
C MET A 1 -3.13 20.99 6.00
N MET A 2 -1.91 21.03 5.45
CA MET A 2 -1.37 22.21 4.73
C MET A 2 -2.30 22.73 3.63
N ILE A 3 -2.93 21.85 2.85
CA ILE A 3 -3.85 22.25 1.77
C ILE A 3 -5.06 23.04 2.29
N ARG A 4 -5.57 22.72 3.48
CA ARG A 4 -6.69 23.44 4.10
C ARG A 4 -6.25 24.81 4.59
N LEU A 5 -5.08 24.86 5.25
CA LEU A 5 -4.49 26.13 5.71
C LEU A 5 -4.25 27.07 4.54
N PHE A 6 -3.71 26.55 3.44
CA PHE A 6 -3.60 27.28 2.19
C PHE A 6 -4.96 27.78 1.75
N SER A 7 -5.98 26.94 1.54
CA SER A 7 -7.31 27.40 1.09
C SER A 7 -7.94 28.46 1.99
N THR A 8 -7.82 28.37 3.32
CA THR A 8 -8.52 29.26 4.25
C THR A 8 -7.79 30.55 4.60
N SER A 9 -6.47 30.61 4.45
CA SER A 9 -5.69 31.81 4.79
C SER A 9 -5.45 32.69 3.55
N SER A 10 -5.57 34.01 3.74
CA SER A 10 -5.22 35.03 2.74
C SER A 10 -3.71 35.31 2.65
N ASP A 11 -2.93 34.89 3.66
CA ASP A 11 -1.49 35.18 3.72
C ASP A 11 -0.67 34.29 2.78
N PHE A 12 -1.26 33.18 2.33
CA PHE A 12 -0.62 32.26 1.39
C PHE A 12 -1.19 32.44 -0.01
N THR A 13 -0.33 32.86 -0.94
CA THR A 13 -0.69 33.08 -2.36
C THR A 13 -0.30 31.92 -3.26
N CYS A 14 0.60 31.03 -2.81
CA CYS A 14 1.09 29.88 -3.56
C CYS A 14 1.16 28.64 -2.68
N PHE A 15 0.88 27.48 -3.29
CA PHE A 15 0.96 26.16 -2.66
C PHE A 15 1.61 25.19 -3.63
N VAL A 16 2.54 24.38 -3.12
CA VAL A 16 3.17 23.27 -3.84
C VAL A 16 3.22 22.06 -2.91
N ASN A 17 2.71 20.93 -3.37
CA ASN A 17 2.64 19.71 -2.58
C ASN A 17 3.11 18.50 -3.39
N VAL A 18 4.14 17.84 -2.87
CA VAL A 18 4.65 16.55 -3.34
C VAL A 18 4.27 15.51 -2.28
N GLY A 19 3.51 14.48 -2.66
CA GLY A 19 3.13 13.42 -1.73
C GLY A 19 4.32 12.54 -1.34
N CYS A 20 4.43 12.17 -0.06
CA CYS A 20 5.41 11.17 0.40
C CYS A 20 4.78 9.78 0.59
N CYS A 21 3.58 9.72 1.18
CA CYS A 21 2.74 8.54 1.34
C CYS A 21 1.29 8.96 1.69
N TYR A 22 0.35 8.02 1.64
CA TYR A 22 -1.06 8.27 1.98
C TYR A 22 -1.60 7.39 3.12
N HIS A 23 -0.72 6.58 3.73
CA HIS A 23 -1.08 5.58 4.72
C HIS A 23 -1.84 6.16 5.93
N PHE A 24 -1.47 7.37 6.36
CA PHE A 24 -2.03 8.03 7.55
C PHE A 24 -3.12 9.07 7.23
N LEU A 25 -3.65 9.09 6.01
CA LEU A 25 -4.84 9.92 5.75
C LEU A 25 -5.99 9.39 6.59
N THR A 26 -6.62 10.28 7.37
CA THR A 26 -7.86 9.98 8.08
C THR A 26 -9.05 10.22 7.17
N GLU A 27 -10.10 9.43 7.34
CA GLU A 27 -11.39 9.55 6.64
C GLU A 27 -12.50 10.08 7.57
N GLN A 28 -12.14 10.43 8.80
CA GLN A 28 -13.06 10.93 9.81
C GLN A 28 -13.10 12.46 9.81
N HIS A 29 -14.31 13.03 9.79
CA HIS A 29 -14.52 14.46 9.93
C HIS A 29 -14.37 14.91 11.40
N PRO A 30 -13.94 16.16 11.65
CA PRO A 30 -13.65 17.23 10.68
C PRO A 30 -12.22 17.19 10.10
N SER A 31 -11.37 16.28 10.57
CA SER A 31 -9.93 16.23 10.24
C SER A 31 -9.58 15.40 9.00
N ALA A 32 -10.57 14.97 8.22
CA ALA A 32 -10.42 14.13 7.03
C ALA A 32 -9.32 14.65 6.08
N GLY A 33 -8.40 13.75 5.73
CA GLY A 33 -7.36 13.93 4.71
C GLY A 33 -7.74 13.33 3.35
N PHE A 34 -8.78 12.51 3.32
CA PHE A 34 -9.53 12.03 2.16
C PHE A 34 -10.91 11.53 2.66
N PRO A 35 -12.03 11.73 1.94
CA PRO A 35 -12.18 12.69 0.86
C PRO A 35 -12.24 14.14 1.39
N LEU A 36 -11.66 15.07 0.63
CA LEU A 36 -11.63 16.51 0.93
C LEU A 36 -12.69 17.28 0.16
N SER A 37 -12.84 16.97 -1.13
CA SER A 37 -13.76 17.66 -2.02
C SER A 37 -15.19 17.23 -1.77
N GLN A 38 -16.14 18.13 -2.02
CA GLN A 38 -17.56 17.81 -1.88
C GLN A 38 -17.98 16.74 -2.90
N ALA A 39 -17.43 16.76 -4.11
CA ALA A 39 -17.74 15.78 -5.16
C ALA A 39 -17.40 14.34 -4.74
N VAL A 40 -16.22 14.12 -4.15
CA VAL A 40 -15.82 12.78 -3.69
C VAL A 40 -16.52 12.40 -2.39
N GLN A 41 -16.83 13.36 -1.52
CA GLN A 41 -17.69 13.11 -0.34
C GLN A 41 -19.08 12.63 -0.76
N GLN A 42 -19.69 13.25 -1.77
CA GLN A 42 -21.02 12.92 -2.26
C GLN A 42 -21.10 11.57 -2.98
N SER A 43 -19.99 11.08 -3.54
CA SER A 43 -19.95 9.74 -4.13
C SER A 43 -19.96 8.61 -3.09
N GLY A 44 -19.76 8.94 -1.81
CA GLY A 44 -19.67 7.96 -0.72
C GLY A 44 -18.37 7.14 -0.73
N LEU A 45 -17.38 7.54 -1.54
CA LEU A 45 -16.12 6.80 -1.67
C LEU A 45 -15.30 6.87 -0.38
N GLN A 46 -14.94 5.70 0.14
CA GLN A 46 -13.97 5.51 1.21
C GLN A 46 -12.91 4.51 0.75
N LEU A 47 -11.65 4.82 0.98
CA LEU A 47 -10.51 3.97 0.62
C LEU A 47 -10.22 2.94 1.71
N GLY A 48 -10.29 3.33 3.00
CA GLY A 48 -9.87 2.46 4.09
C GLY A 48 -8.36 2.18 4.12
N PRO A 49 -7.85 1.44 5.11
CA PRO A 49 -6.41 1.35 5.39
C PRO A 49 -5.57 0.71 4.28
N THR A 50 -6.08 -0.34 3.65
CA THR A 50 -5.32 -1.13 2.66
C THR A 50 -5.11 -0.37 1.36
N PRO A 51 -6.14 0.22 0.72
CA PRO A 51 -5.96 1.06 -0.46
C PRO A 51 -5.05 2.28 -0.21
N LYS A 52 -5.15 2.95 0.95
CA LYS A 52 -4.23 4.05 1.33
C LYS A 52 -2.76 3.62 1.44
N MET A 53 -2.51 2.38 1.86
CA MET A 53 -1.16 1.81 1.85
C MET A 53 -0.72 1.45 0.41
N LEU A 54 -1.65 0.96 -0.41
CA LEU A 54 -1.38 0.55 -1.79
C LEU A 54 -1.14 1.70 -2.75
N SER A 55 -1.74 2.86 -2.51
CA SER A 55 -1.47 4.08 -3.27
C SER A 55 0.00 4.55 -3.19
N CYS A 56 0.84 3.89 -2.40
CA CYS A 56 2.28 4.15 -2.33
C CYS A 56 3.13 3.16 -3.18
N GLN A 57 2.49 2.17 -3.82
CA GLN A 57 3.18 1.16 -4.63
C GLN A 57 3.51 1.71 -6.02
N ALA A 58 4.73 1.45 -6.50
CA ALA A 58 5.16 1.82 -7.85
C ALA A 58 5.59 0.58 -8.65
N PRO A 59 4.73 0.10 -9.56
CA PRO A 59 5.09 -1.00 -10.46
C PRO A 59 6.22 -0.62 -11.43
N ALA A 60 6.41 0.67 -11.74
CA ALA A 60 7.41 1.14 -12.69
C ALA A 60 8.86 0.72 -12.37
N ARG A 61 9.16 0.35 -11.12
CA ARG A 61 10.51 -0.07 -10.69
C ARG A 61 10.79 -1.56 -10.89
N TRP A 62 9.79 -2.36 -11.25
CA TRP A 62 9.92 -3.82 -11.22
C TRP A 62 10.82 -4.36 -12.32
N GLU A 63 10.84 -3.70 -13.48
CA GLU A 63 11.69 -4.10 -14.61
C GLU A 63 13.17 -3.92 -14.27
N ASP A 64 13.53 -2.80 -13.63
CA ASP A 64 14.89 -2.52 -13.18
C ASP A 64 15.32 -3.33 -11.95
N GLN A 65 14.36 -3.97 -11.26
CA GLN A 65 14.57 -4.69 -9.98
C GLN A 65 13.99 -6.10 -10.04
N LEU A 66 14.33 -6.84 -11.10
CA LEU A 66 13.78 -8.18 -11.34
C LEU A 66 14.06 -9.14 -10.18
N GLU A 67 15.30 -9.18 -9.68
CA GLU A 67 15.68 -10.07 -8.58
C GLU A 67 14.90 -9.75 -7.30
N GLU A 68 14.80 -8.48 -6.90
CA GLU A 68 14.02 -8.08 -5.74
C GLU A 68 12.53 -8.37 -5.90
N THR A 69 12.01 -8.24 -7.13
CA THR A 69 10.62 -8.53 -7.46
C THR A 69 10.32 -10.02 -7.32
N LEU A 70 11.18 -10.89 -7.84
CA LEU A 70 11.06 -12.34 -7.68
C LEU A 70 11.15 -12.77 -6.20
N MET A 71 12.09 -12.19 -5.45
CA MET A 71 12.17 -12.42 -4.00
C MET A 71 10.91 -11.94 -3.28
N ALA A 72 10.32 -10.81 -3.69
CA ALA A 72 9.07 -10.32 -3.12
C ALA A 72 7.91 -11.30 -3.36
N TYR A 73 7.76 -11.86 -4.56
CA TYR A 73 6.76 -12.89 -4.84
C TYR A 73 6.92 -14.11 -3.92
N GLU A 74 8.17 -14.59 -3.76
CA GLU A 74 8.46 -15.74 -2.88
C GLU A 74 8.10 -15.42 -1.42
N HIS A 75 8.47 -14.23 -0.93
CA HIS A 75 8.09 -13.80 0.42
C HIS A 75 6.57 -13.67 0.60
N HIS A 76 5.85 -13.22 -0.44
CA HIS A 76 4.38 -13.17 -0.43
C HIS A 76 3.77 -14.58 -0.39
N PHE A 77 4.35 -15.52 -1.14
CA PHE A 77 3.97 -16.92 -1.08
C PHE A 77 4.19 -17.52 0.33
N PHE A 78 5.34 -17.28 0.96
CA PHE A 78 5.63 -17.73 2.33
C PHE A 78 4.57 -17.22 3.33
N ARG A 79 4.21 -15.94 3.23
CA ARG A 79 3.19 -15.33 4.11
C ARG A 79 1.81 -15.96 3.91
N ALA A 80 1.41 -16.15 2.66
CA ALA A 80 0.12 -16.76 2.32
C ALA A 80 0.06 -18.24 2.75
N LEU A 81 1.14 -18.99 2.50
CA LEU A 81 1.22 -20.41 2.85
C LEU A 81 1.18 -20.62 4.36
N LEU A 82 1.91 -19.82 5.14
CA LEU A 82 1.83 -19.89 6.60
C LEU A 82 0.40 -19.63 7.09
N GLN A 83 -0.28 -18.61 6.57
CA GLN A 83 -1.68 -18.37 6.94
C GLN A 83 -2.57 -19.57 6.60
N ALA A 84 -2.41 -20.18 5.42
CA ALA A 84 -3.18 -21.35 5.03
C ALA A 84 -2.94 -22.55 5.95
N ILE A 85 -1.68 -22.81 6.35
CA ILE A 85 -1.35 -23.87 7.32
C ILE A 85 -1.96 -23.57 8.69
N MET A 86 -1.88 -22.32 9.15
CA MET A 86 -2.45 -21.91 10.44
C MET A 86 -3.98 -22.09 10.48
N VAL A 87 -4.68 -21.75 9.40
CA VAL A 87 -6.13 -22.00 9.25
C VAL A 87 -6.43 -23.49 9.28
N LYS A 88 -5.68 -24.29 8.51
CA LYS A 88 -5.86 -25.76 8.46
C LYS A 88 -5.63 -26.43 9.81
N LYS A 89 -4.71 -25.90 10.63
CA LYS A 89 -4.44 -26.37 12.00
C LYS A 89 -5.36 -25.76 13.08
N GLY A 90 -6.31 -24.89 12.71
CA GLY A 90 -7.23 -24.25 13.66
C GLY A 90 -6.58 -23.20 14.56
N LEU A 91 -5.42 -22.65 14.16
CA LEU A 91 -4.69 -21.62 14.92
C LEU A 91 -5.23 -20.21 14.68
N THR A 92 -5.90 -19.99 13.54
CA THR A 92 -6.57 -18.74 13.19
C THR A 92 -7.73 -19.01 12.24
N ASP A 93 -8.57 -18.00 12.04
CA ASP A 93 -9.62 -18.02 11.02
C ASP A 93 -9.11 -17.46 9.68
N ALA A 94 -9.72 -17.86 8.57
CA ALA A 94 -9.37 -17.38 7.23
C ALA A 94 -9.48 -15.84 7.10
N SER A 95 -10.39 -15.21 7.85
CA SER A 95 -10.55 -13.75 7.92
C SER A 95 -9.49 -13.02 8.73
N LYS A 96 -8.68 -13.73 9.54
CA LYS A 96 -7.70 -13.16 10.45
C LYS A 96 -6.28 -13.59 10.08
N ALA A 97 -5.62 -12.77 9.27
CA ALA A 97 -4.22 -12.98 8.94
C ALA A 97 -3.31 -12.79 10.18
N PRO A 98 -2.28 -13.62 10.37
CA PRO A 98 -1.35 -13.50 11.49
C PRO A 98 -0.51 -12.21 11.41
N VAL A 99 -0.40 -11.50 12.52
CA VAL A 99 0.38 -10.23 12.61
C VAL A 99 1.80 -10.53 13.08
N ILE A 100 2.67 -10.89 12.14
CA ILE A 100 4.07 -11.30 12.42
C ILE A 100 5.03 -10.11 12.59
N GLY A 101 4.65 -8.95 12.04
CA GLY A 101 5.49 -7.75 12.00
C GLY A 101 6.66 -7.84 11.02
N ARG A 102 7.74 -7.08 11.28
CA ARG A 102 8.93 -7.02 10.43
C ARG A 102 9.90 -8.16 10.77
N LEU A 103 10.17 -9.02 9.79
CA LEU A 103 11.21 -10.06 9.84
C LEU A 103 12.44 -9.62 9.01
N ASN A 104 13.59 -10.26 9.26
CA ASN A 104 14.81 -10.00 8.52
C ASN A 104 14.77 -10.72 7.16
N LYS A 105 14.64 -9.96 6.07
CA LYS A 105 14.53 -10.51 4.71
C LYS A 105 15.69 -11.44 4.30
N LYS A 106 16.91 -11.20 4.77
CA LYS A 106 18.08 -12.02 4.39
C LYS A 106 18.22 -13.29 5.23
N LYS A 107 17.79 -13.24 6.49
CA LYS A 107 17.95 -14.33 7.45
C LYS A 107 16.72 -15.21 7.55
N ASP A 108 15.54 -14.59 7.66
CA ASP A 108 14.30 -15.27 8.04
C ASP A 108 13.50 -15.74 6.82
N PHE A 109 13.99 -15.55 5.58
CA PHE A 109 13.33 -15.98 4.35
C PHE A 109 14.22 -16.85 3.46
N THR A 110 15.27 -17.46 4.02
CA THR A 110 16.20 -18.32 3.26
C THR A 110 15.53 -19.59 2.73
N CYS A 111 14.63 -20.19 3.53
CA CYS A 111 13.73 -21.26 3.13
C CYS A 111 12.43 -21.18 3.96
N PHE A 112 11.43 -21.95 3.58
CA PHE A 112 10.10 -21.81 4.17
C PHE A 112 10.07 -22.24 5.64
N SER A 113 10.75 -23.34 5.99
CA SER A 113 10.86 -23.78 7.39
C SER A 113 11.49 -22.71 8.28
N VAL A 114 12.60 -22.08 7.86
CA VAL A 114 13.24 -20.98 8.62
C VAL A 114 12.26 -19.82 8.83
N TYR A 115 11.51 -19.45 7.81
CA TYR A 115 10.47 -18.43 7.89
C TYR A 115 9.38 -18.80 8.90
N VAL A 116 8.87 -20.04 8.85
CA VAL A 116 7.84 -20.53 9.79
C VAL A 116 8.36 -20.47 11.22
N GLN A 117 9.60 -20.90 11.48
CA GLN A 117 10.18 -20.89 12.82
C GLN A 117 10.35 -19.47 13.37
N ALA A 118 10.74 -18.51 12.52
CA ALA A 118 10.82 -17.10 12.89
C ALA A 118 9.43 -16.50 13.15
N ALA A 119 8.44 -16.87 12.32
CA ALA A 119 7.07 -16.39 12.45
C ALA A 119 6.38 -16.92 13.71
N LEU A 120 6.50 -18.23 14.01
CA LEU A 120 5.94 -18.83 15.24
C LEU A 120 6.51 -18.16 16.48
N LYS A 121 7.82 -17.86 16.49
CA LYS A 121 8.46 -17.11 17.58
C LYS A 121 7.87 -15.70 17.76
N ARG A 122 7.50 -15.02 16.68
CA ARG A 122 6.86 -13.69 16.74
C ARG A 122 5.41 -13.73 17.16
N LEU A 123 4.76 -14.87 17.01
CA LEU A 123 3.37 -15.10 17.38
C LEU A 123 3.24 -15.72 18.79
N ASP A 124 4.36 -15.85 19.51
CA ASP A 124 4.43 -16.52 20.82
C ASP A 124 3.84 -17.95 20.81
N LEU A 125 4.04 -18.67 19.69
CA LEU A 125 3.62 -20.06 19.52
C LEU A 125 4.80 -21.02 19.66
N PRO A 126 4.58 -22.23 20.20
CA PRO A 126 5.61 -23.27 20.23
C PRO A 126 6.12 -23.58 18.82
N GLN A 127 7.43 -23.65 18.64
CA GLN A 127 8.06 -23.97 17.36
C GLN A 127 7.73 -25.38 16.84
N THR A 128 7.27 -26.26 17.74
CA THR A 128 6.75 -27.60 17.43
C THR A 128 5.35 -27.59 16.80
N THR A 129 4.65 -26.45 16.80
CA THR A 129 3.29 -26.32 16.23
C THR A 129 3.27 -26.63 14.73
N ILE A 130 4.33 -26.22 14.02
CA ILE A 130 4.58 -26.55 12.62
C ILE A 130 6.05 -26.96 12.52
N PRO A 131 6.36 -28.27 12.63
CA PRO A 131 7.73 -28.79 12.48
C PRO A 131 8.33 -28.42 11.13
N ALA A 132 9.66 -28.31 11.06
CA ALA A 132 10.38 -27.90 9.86
C ALA A 132 10.10 -28.81 8.65
N GLU A 133 10.09 -30.13 8.86
CA GLU A 133 9.76 -31.11 7.82
C GLU A 133 8.33 -30.96 7.30
N GLU A 134 7.36 -30.75 8.20
CA GLU A 134 5.96 -30.49 7.81
C GLU A 134 5.85 -29.20 7.00
N ALA A 135 6.58 -28.14 7.40
CA ALA A 135 6.59 -26.88 6.67
C ALA A 135 7.10 -27.05 5.23
N GLU A 136 8.25 -27.69 5.04
CA GLU A 136 8.81 -27.91 3.69
C GLU A 136 7.91 -28.83 2.83
N ALA A 137 7.28 -29.85 3.43
CA ALA A 137 6.31 -30.68 2.71
C ALA A 137 5.11 -29.86 2.19
N TYR A 138 4.60 -28.89 2.97
CA TYR A 138 3.58 -27.96 2.49
C TYR A 138 4.10 -27.07 1.36
N TYR A 139 5.32 -26.55 1.50
CA TYR A 139 5.95 -25.71 0.50
C TYR A 139 6.04 -26.42 -0.85
N ASP A 140 6.64 -27.62 -0.87
CA ASP A 140 6.80 -28.41 -2.09
C ASP A 140 5.46 -28.78 -2.72
N SER A 141 4.49 -29.22 -1.90
CA SER A 141 3.16 -29.60 -2.38
C SER A 141 2.41 -28.43 -3.04
N TYR A 142 2.45 -27.24 -2.43
CA TYR A 142 1.75 -26.06 -2.96
C TYR A 142 2.48 -25.45 -4.16
N LYS A 143 3.82 -25.53 -4.19
CA LYS A 143 4.62 -25.07 -5.32
C LYS A 143 4.46 -26.00 -6.54
N ALA A 144 4.40 -27.32 -6.34
CA ALA A 144 4.08 -28.29 -7.40
C ALA A 144 2.70 -28.04 -8.03
N ARG A 145 1.75 -27.51 -7.26
CA ARG A 145 0.41 -27.11 -7.74
C ARG A 145 0.39 -25.72 -8.40
N GLY A 146 1.52 -25.00 -8.42
CA GLY A 146 1.64 -23.66 -9.00
C GLY A 146 0.92 -22.57 -8.20
N VAL A 147 0.72 -22.76 -6.89
CA VAL A 147 0.02 -21.77 -6.05
C VAL A 147 0.87 -20.50 -5.87
N ASP A 148 2.20 -20.64 -5.83
CA ASP A 148 3.14 -19.51 -5.86
C ASP A 148 2.89 -18.56 -7.05
N LYS A 149 2.66 -19.12 -8.24
CA LYS A 149 2.32 -18.35 -9.45
C LYS A 149 0.98 -17.63 -9.32
N GLN A 150 -0.02 -18.27 -8.70
CA GLN A 150 -1.32 -17.64 -8.45
C GLN A 150 -1.19 -16.45 -7.46
N ILE A 151 -0.37 -16.61 -6.42
CA ILE A 151 -0.06 -15.52 -5.48
C ILE A 151 0.66 -14.37 -6.18
N ALA A 152 1.62 -14.67 -7.06
CA ALA A 152 2.30 -13.66 -7.87
C ALA A 152 1.30 -12.86 -8.72
N ILE A 153 0.35 -13.52 -9.41
CA ILE A 153 -0.69 -12.85 -10.22
C ILE A 153 -1.52 -11.89 -9.34
N VAL A 154 -2.06 -12.37 -8.23
CA VAL A 154 -2.91 -11.54 -7.35
C VAL A 154 -2.14 -10.36 -6.78
N TRP A 155 -0.88 -10.56 -6.39
CA TRP A 155 -0.05 -9.48 -5.87
C TRP A 155 0.33 -8.46 -6.96
N THR A 156 0.60 -8.92 -8.18
CA THR A 156 0.80 -8.03 -9.33
C THR A 156 -0.42 -7.17 -9.60
N LEU A 157 -1.62 -7.77 -9.67
CA LEU A 157 -2.87 -7.02 -9.83
C LEU A 157 -3.04 -5.99 -8.71
N ARG A 158 -2.75 -6.37 -7.46
CA ARG A 158 -2.83 -5.48 -6.30
C ARG A 158 -1.90 -4.27 -6.43
N VAL A 159 -0.71 -4.43 -6.99
CA VAL A 159 0.26 -3.34 -7.15
C VAL A 159 -0.07 -2.46 -8.35
N LEU A 160 -0.62 -3.03 -9.42
CA LEU A 160 -1.13 -2.28 -10.57
C LEU A 160 -2.30 -1.35 -10.19
N LEU A 161 -3.05 -1.65 -9.13
CA LEU A 161 -4.07 -0.75 -8.58
C LEU A 161 -3.48 0.47 -7.84
N GLY A 162 -2.20 0.44 -7.44
CA GLY A 162 -1.57 1.52 -6.69
C GLY A 162 -1.71 2.90 -7.34
N PRO A 163 -1.29 3.09 -8.61
CA PRO A 163 -1.44 4.35 -9.33
C PRO A 163 -2.88 4.82 -9.50
N VAL A 164 -3.83 3.88 -9.67
CA VAL A 164 -5.27 4.20 -9.75
C VAL A 164 -5.75 4.77 -8.42
N LEU A 165 -5.38 4.13 -7.31
CA LEU A 165 -5.74 4.58 -5.96
C LEU A 165 -5.10 5.92 -5.62
N GLU A 166 -3.84 6.13 -6.00
CA GLU A 166 -3.19 7.44 -5.85
C GLU A 166 -3.92 8.52 -6.65
N SER A 167 -4.31 8.22 -7.90
CA SER A 167 -5.04 9.15 -8.76
C SER A 167 -6.35 9.62 -8.13
N LEU A 168 -7.09 8.74 -7.46
CA LEU A 168 -8.30 9.12 -6.72
C LEU A 168 -8.02 10.18 -5.65
N ILE A 169 -6.94 10.01 -4.89
CA ILE A 169 -6.54 10.95 -3.83
C ILE A 169 -6.05 12.28 -4.44
N LEU A 170 -5.30 12.23 -5.53
CA LEU A 170 -4.81 13.43 -6.21
C LEU A 170 -5.95 14.24 -6.83
N MET A 171 -6.90 13.57 -7.50
CA MET A 171 -8.09 14.20 -8.06
C MET A 171 -8.97 14.83 -6.98
N ASP A 172 -9.18 14.15 -5.85
CA ASP A 172 -9.91 14.70 -4.71
C ASP A 172 -9.30 16.02 -4.20
N ARG A 173 -7.96 16.08 -4.11
CA ARG A 173 -7.25 17.30 -3.70
C ARG A 173 -7.33 18.41 -4.72
N TRP A 174 -7.21 18.06 -6.00
CA TRP A 174 -7.36 19.03 -7.09
C TRP A 174 -8.77 19.65 -7.08
N LEU A 175 -9.81 18.82 -6.99
CA LEU A 175 -11.21 19.24 -6.89
C LEU A 175 -11.45 20.09 -5.64
N TYR A 176 -10.85 19.73 -4.51
CA TYR A 176 -10.95 20.51 -3.28
C TYR A 176 -10.36 21.93 -3.45
N LEU A 177 -9.20 22.06 -4.10
CA LEU A 177 -8.60 23.38 -4.37
C LEU A 177 -9.47 24.19 -5.33
N ASP A 178 -9.99 23.57 -6.39
CA ASP A 178 -10.84 24.23 -7.37
C ASP A 178 -12.12 24.78 -6.74
N GLN A 179 -12.72 23.98 -5.85
CA GLN A 179 -13.91 24.36 -5.09
C GLN A 179 -13.64 25.46 -4.05
N THR A 180 -12.47 25.46 -3.39
CA THR A 180 -12.22 26.32 -2.21
C THR A 180 -11.48 27.60 -2.51
N ILE A 181 -10.74 27.68 -3.61
CA ILE A 181 -10.08 28.92 -4.05
C ILE A 181 -11.12 29.77 -4.80
N PRO A 182 -11.40 31.01 -4.34
CA PRO A 182 -12.30 31.93 -5.05
C PRO A 182 -11.77 32.25 -6.44
N ASP A 183 -12.68 32.47 -7.39
CA ASP A 183 -12.30 32.85 -8.74
C ASP A 183 -11.60 34.23 -8.74
N SER A 184 -10.45 34.29 -9.39
CA SER A 184 -9.62 35.47 -9.55
C SER A 184 -8.79 35.34 -10.83
N PRO A 185 -8.25 36.44 -11.37
CA PRO A 185 -7.30 36.37 -12.49
C PRO A 185 -6.01 35.59 -12.17
N THR A 186 -5.70 35.41 -10.89
CA THR A 186 -4.51 34.73 -10.37
C THR A 186 -4.78 33.29 -9.94
N LYS A 187 -6.05 32.86 -9.88
CA LYS A 187 -6.46 31.48 -9.57
C LYS A 187 -5.94 30.54 -10.65
N ASN A 188 -5.07 29.64 -10.23
CA ASN A 188 -4.60 28.55 -11.08
C ASN A 188 -4.34 27.32 -10.23
N ILE A 189 -4.60 26.13 -10.81
CA ILE A 189 -4.37 24.85 -10.15
C ILE A 189 -3.78 23.89 -11.17
N TRP A 190 -2.64 23.33 -10.84
CA TRP A 190 -1.91 22.41 -11.70
C TRP A 190 -1.68 21.08 -11.01
N MET A 191 -1.68 20.04 -11.82
CA MET A 191 -1.24 18.72 -11.44
C MET A 191 -0.32 18.20 -12.54
N TRP A 192 0.94 17.93 -12.22
CA TRP A 192 1.92 17.48 -13.23
C TRP A 192 2.88 16.41 -12.68
N PRO A 193 3.35 15.49 -13.53
CA PRO A 193 4.37 14.52 -13.18
C PRO A 193 5.75 15.19 -13.19
N LEU A 194 6.15 15.82 -12.08
CA LEU A 194 7.45 16.50 -11.97
C LEU A 194 8.62 15.53 -12.03
N PHE A 195 8.48 14.36 -11.41
CA PHE A 195 9.58 13.41 -11.27
C PHE A 195 9.44 12.22 -12.21
N ASP A 196 10.57 11.61 -12.52
CA ASP A 196 10.57 10.28 -13.12
C ASP A 196 10.03 9.25 -12.08
N PRO A 197 9.06 8.39 -12.43
CA PRO A 197 8.43 7.47 -11.50
C PRO A 197 9.35 6.34 -11.00
N VAL A 198 10.42 6.02 -11.73
CA VAL A 198 11.48 5.11 -11.25
C VAL A 198 12.27 5.80 -10.15
N SER A 199 12.62 7.07 -10.32
CA SER A 199 13.37 7.87 -9.33
C SER A 199 12.53 8.23 -8.11
N SER A 200 11.31 8.74 -8.32
CA SER A 200 10.32 9.05 -7.29
C SER A 200 8.94 8.53 -7.69
N PRO A 201 8.52 7.36 -7.18
CA PRO A 201 7.19 6.78 -7.34
C PRO A 201 6.04 7.76 -7.15
N ARG A 202 6.18 8.70 -6.21
CA ARG A 202 5.23 9.79 -6.01
C ARG A 202 5.73 10.96 -6.84
N ASN A 203 5.46 10.88 -8.13
CA ASN A 203 5.98 11.83 -9.10
C ASN A 203 5.08 13.04 -9.32
N MET A 204 3.83 12.96 -8.90
CA MET A 204 2.85 14.02 -9.12
C MET A 204 3.01 15.15 -8.10
N VAL A 205 3.04 16.37 -8.62
CA VAL A 205 2.95 17.61 -7.84
C VAL A 205 1.57 18.21 -8.03
N ILE A 206 0.95 18.63 -6.93
CA ILE A 206 -0.19 19.55 -6.95
C ILE A 206 0.31 20.94 -6.60
N ALA A 207 0.08 21.91 -7.48
CA ALA A 207 0.42 23.31 -7.24
C ALA A 207 -0.82 24.20 -7.43
N ALA A 208 -0.90 25.30 -6.70
CA ALA A 208 -1.98 26.26 -6.86
C ALA A 208 -1.56 27.69 -6.49
N THR A 209 -2.18 28.67 -7.15
CA THR A 209 -2.10 30.09 -6.80
C THR A 209 -3.50 30.67 -6.59
N LYS A 210 -3.58 31.73 -5.78
CA LYS A 210 -4.80 32.49 -5.50
C LYS A 210 -4.71 33.89 -6.09
#